data_AF-A0A835W8H0-F1
#
_entry.id   AF-A0A835W8H0-F1
#
_cell.length_a   1.000
_cell.length_b   1.000
_cell.length_c   1.000
_cell.angle_alpha   90.00
_cell.angle_beta   90.00
_cell.angle_gamma   90.00
#
_symmetry.space_group_name_H-M   'P 1'
#
loop_
_entity.id
_entity.type
_entity.pdbx_description
1 polymer ?
#
loop_
_entity_poly.entity_id
_entity_poly.type
_entity_poly.pdbx_seq_one_letter_code
_entity_poly.pdbx_strand_id
1 'polypeptide(L)'
;MWLVICGALASFAMAWGIGANDVANSFATSVGAKTITLRQACIIAGIFEFAGALGLGGQVARTIAGSIARPAAFQNMPEMFAYGMLCALISASTWLFLATYLSLAVSTTHSIIGAVLGFALVWGGSGAVVWNDRKPQFPYSSGLVPVVCSWFVSPITAGIASGILFFLNRLIVLRRQNSTTLAIWVFPVLVFLTVFINLFFVIYKGASKVAKWDSHKSAWVSAVVGAGLFVLACFPGTWLLRRQVTRDMDEAAQKAADAEANAGKEKEGAEEAEPTSKAMKIFNSIKRAATRGLDVDIHAKVETDRDVHDLHAAAEVFSPETEQVYKYLQVFTACAVAFAHGANDVANAIGPFAGIWHVYRNWNVASNGDTPIWILALGGAGIVVGLATYGYNIIVTLGVGLAKMTPARGYCAELAAGITISVASVYGLPVSTTQIITGAEMGVGLVESVRTGVNYKLLAKQFAAWVFTLIVAGFLSAAIFAFGAYSPSLTMGKDILSYETSIRNLTTTIYRSLNASNMAVNATFPGTFDRSLNRTIVTNTRNITALFNVKTIGYIDPAQLTAQMNAAYLTYVNYSVVTTGFNRSTRAYVPANQSYADSTIQVLPYGAAAPAAAGGR
;
A
#
# COMPACT_ATOMS: atom_id res chain seq x y z
N MET A 1 -0.57 -7.47 19.52
CA MET A 1 -2.05 -7.52 19.39
C MET A 1 -2.64 -6.18 18.98
N TRP A 2 -2.46 -5.09 19.73
CA TRP A 2 -3.05 -3.78 19.40
C TRP A 2 -2.69 -3.29 17.98
N LEU A 3 -1.44 -3.47 17.54
CA LEU A 3 -1.00 -3.16 16.16
C LEU A 3 -1.83 -3.89 15.10
N VAL A 4 -2.26 -5.13 15.36
CA VAL A 4 -3.08 -5.90 14.42
C VAL A 4 -4.50 -5.34 14.37
N ILE A 5 -5.08 -4.99 15.53
CA ILE A 5 -6.44 -4.42 15.60
C ILE A 5 -6.46 -3.06 14.90
N CYS A 6 -5.55 -2.16 15.26
CA CYS A 6 -5.41 -0.87 14.62
C CYS A 6 -5.05 -1.00 13.13
N GLY A 7 -4.18 -1.96 12.78
CA GLY A 7 -3.82 -2.28 11.40
C GLY A 7 -5.00 -2.75 10.57
N ALA A 8 -5.87 -3.60 11.12
CA ALA A 8 -7.08 -4.04 10.46
C ALA A 8 -8.05 -2.87 10.20
N LEU A 9 -8.25 -2.01 11.20
CA LEU A 9 -9.10 -0.82 11.06
C LEU A 9 -8.53 0.18 10.03
N ALA A 10 -7.24 0.46 10.09
CA ALA A 10 -6.56 1.35 9.14
C ALA A 10 -6.54 0.75 7.72
N SER A 11 -6.37 -0.57 7.60
CA SER A 11 -6.45 -1.28 6.33
C SER A 11 -7.86 -1.24 5.74
N PHE A 12 -8.89 -1.38 6.57
CA PHE A 12 -10.27 -1.25 6.13
C PHE A 12 -10.56 0.20 5.70
N ALA A 13 -10.09 1.20 6.45
CA ALA A 13 -10.22 2.61 6.09
C ALA A 13 -9.49 2.94 4.76
N MET A 14 -8.30 2.38 4.55
CA MET A 14 -7.57 2.48 3.29
C MET A 14 -8.35 1.83 2.15
N ALA A 15 -8.87 0.62 2.35
CA ALA A 15 -9.70 -0.08 1.36
C ALA A 15 -11.00 0.69 1.03
N TRP A 16 -11.62 1.31 2.02
CA TRP A 16 -12.73 2.25 1.83
C TRP A 16 -12.27 3.42 0.95
N GLY A 17 -11.18 4.11 1.30
CA GLY A 17 -10.62 5.18 0.50
C GLY A 17 -10.34 4.77 -0.95
N ILE A 18 -9.84 3.55 -1.16
CA ILE A 18 -9.62 2.96 -2.49
C ILE A 18 -10.94 2.82 -3.23
N GLY A 19 -11.95 2.17 -2.65
CA GLY A 19 -13.24 2.02 -3.32
C GLY A 19 -13.93 3.34 -3.65
N ALA A 20 -13.72 4.37 -2.81
CA ALA A 20 -14.27 5.69 -3.01
C ALA A 20 -13.54 6.51 -4.08
N ASN A 21 -12.21 6.36 -4.20
CA ASN A 21 -11.42 7.11 -5.19
C ASN A 21 -11.34 6.39 -6.54
N ASP A 22 -11.13 5.08 -6.51
CA ASP A 22 -10.68 4.31 -7.66
C ASP A 22 -11.82 3.58 -8.41
N VAL A 23 -13.06 3.50 -7.88
CA VAL A 23 -14.20 2.93 -8.64
C VAL A 23 -14.33 3.55 -10.04
N ALA A 24 -14.08 4.85 -10.11
CA ALA A 24 -14.21 5.60 -11.33
C ALA A 24 -13.33 5.02 -12.45
N ASN A 25 -12.24 4.35 -12.11
CA ASN A 25 -11.33 3.75 -13.08
C ASN A 25 -11.97 2.62 -13.89
N SER A 26 -12.95 1.91 -13.32
CA SER A 26 -13.60 0.76 -13.98
C SER A 26 -14.96 1.12 -14.58
N PHE A 27 -15.65 2.13 -14.02
CA PHE A 27 -17.04 2.40 -14.38
C PHE A 27 -17.35 3.84 -14.78
N ALA A 28 -16.42 4.81 -14.62
CA ALA A 28 -16.74 6.19 -14.96
C ALA A 28 -17.02 6.37 -16.45
N THR A 29 -16.29 5.68 -17.31
CA THR A 29 -16.52 5.59 -18.76
C THR A 29 -17.89 4.99 -19.09
N SER A 30 -18.32 3.96 -18.36
CA SER A 30 -19.61 3.28 -18.57
C SER A 30 -20.81 4.11 -18.06
N VAL A 31 -20.67 4.75 -16.90
CA VAL A 31 -21.72 5.65 -16.38
C VAL A 31 -21.76 6.95 -17.19
N GLY A 32 -20.59 7.49 -17.56
CA GLY A 32 -20.43 8.67 -18.41
C GLY A 32 -21.05 8.51 -19.79
N ALA A 33 -20.87 7.33 -20.41
CA ALA A 33 -21.51 6.96 -21.67
C ALA A 33 -23.02 6.68 -21.57
N LYS A 34 -23.63 6.78 -20.38
CA LYS A 34 -25.03 6.39 -20.09
C LYS A 34 -25.31 4.91 -20.42
N THR A 35 -24.27 4.07 -20.38
CA THR A 35 -24.38 2.63 -20.62
C THR A 35 -25.05 1.93 -19.45
N ILE A 36 -24.68 2.30 -18.24
CA ILE A 36 -25.25 1.80 -16.99
C ILE A 36 -25.48 2.96 -16.02
N THR A 37 -26.43 2.76 -15.11
CA THR A 37 -26.65 3.70 -14.00
C THR A 37 -25.59 3.53 -12.92
N LEU A 38 -25.41 4.56 -12.10
CA LEU A 38 -24.49 4.54 -10.96
C LEU A 38 -24.82 3.41 -9.96
N ARG A 39 -26.12 3.16 -9.70
CA ARG A 39 -26.59 2.01 -8.91
C ARG A 39 -26.11 0.68 -9.47
N GLN A 40 -26.27 0.47 -10.77
CA GLN A 40 -25.85 -0.77 -11.43
C GLN A 40 -24.33 -0.92 -11.41
N ALA A 41 -23.60 0.18 -11.68
CA ALA A 41 -22.14 0.20 -11.58
C ALA A 41 -21.67 -0.24 -10.19
N CYS A 42 -22.27 0.27 -9.11
CA CYS A 42 -21.90 -0.13 -7.75
C CYS A 42 -22.19 -1.62 -7.45
N ILE A 43 -23.28 -2.19 -7.96
CA ILE A 43 -23.56 -3.62 -7.74
C ILE A 43 -22.54 -4.48 -8.49
N ILE A 44 -22.28 -4.16 -9.76
CA ILE A 44 -21.34 -4.90 -10.61
C ILE A 44 -19.92 -4.78 -10.05
N ALA A 45 -19.47 -3.57 -9.76
CA ALA A 45 -18.19 -3.30 -9.12
C ALA A 45 -18.07 -4.08 -7.80
N GLY A 46 -19.10 -4.05 -6.95
CA GLY A 46 -19.10 -4.77 -5.69
C GLY A 46 -18.85 -6.27 -5.83
N ILE A 47 -19.35 -6.89 -6.90
CA ILE A 47 -19.15 -8.32 -7.19
C ILE A 47 -17.75 -8.56 -7.77
N PHE A 48 -17.39 -7.85 -8.84
CA PHE A 48 -16.18 -8.12 -9.60
C PHE A 48 -14.90 -7.62 -8.91
N GLU A 49 -14.92 -6.45 -8.27
CA GLU A 49 -13.79 -5.95 -7.47
C GLU A 49 -13.52 -6.87 -6.27
N PHE A 50 -14.58 -7.31 -5.59
CA PHE A 50 -14.47 -8.25 -4.46
C PHE A 50 -13.94 -9.62 -4.92
N ALA A 51 -14.44 -10.13 -6.04
CA ALA A 51 -13.94 -11.37 -6.63
C ALA A 51 -12.47 -11.26 -7.06
N GLY A 52 -12.07 -10.15 -7.66
CA GLY A 52 -10.69 -9.86 -8.04
C GLY A 52 -9.77 -9.78 -6.82
N ALA A 53 -10.21 -9.08 -5.78
CA ALA A 53 -9.51 -8.94 -4.52
C ALA A 53 -9.24 -10.28 -3.84
N LEU A 54 -10.23 -11.17 -3.78
CA LEU A 54 -10.08 -12.52 -3.22
C LEU A 54 -9.25 -13.45 -4.10
N GLY A 55 -9.47 -13.41 -5.42
CA GLY A 55 -8.87 -14.35 -6.36
C GLY A 55 -7.39 -14.11 -6.64
N LEU A 56 -6.99 -12.83 -6.81
CA LEU A 56 -5.64 -12.47 -7.27
C LEU A 56 -4.91 -11.46 -6.36
N GLY A 57 -5.61 -10.84 -5.39
CA GLY A 57 -5.05 -9.78 -4.55
C GLY A 57 -3.85 -10.18 -3.69
N GLY A 58 -3.80 -11.44 -3.24
CA GLY A 58 -2.71 -11.95 -2.39
C GLY A 58 -1.35 -12.02 -3.07
N GLN A 59 -1.28 -11.92 -4.41
CA GLN A 59 -0.01 -11.87 -5.14
C GLN A 59 0.58 -10.47 -5.16
N VAL A 60 -0.24 -9.47 -5.46
CA VAL A 60 0.19 -8.06 -5.54
C VAL A 60 0.53 -7.52 -4.15
N ALA A 61 -0.19 -7.96 -3.12
CA ALA A 61 0.04 -7.55 -1.74
C ALA A 61 1.48 -7.82 -1.24
N ARG A 62 2.11 -8.92 -1.70
CA ARG A 62 3.49 -9.27 -1.32
C ARG A 62 4.51 -8.29 -1.86
N THR A 63 4.27 -7.75 -3.05
CA THR A 63 5.17 -6.79 -3.67
C THR A 63 5.19 -5.49 -2.86
N ILE A 64 4.06 -4.96 -2.42
CA ILE A 64 3.99 -3.66 -1.73
C ILE A 64 4.69 -3.71 -0.37
N ALA A 65 4.49 -4.79 0.39
CA ALA A 65 5.07 -4.93 1.73
C ALA A 65 6.61 -4.96 1.74
N GLY A 66 7.24 -5.53 0.71
CA GLY A 66 8.69 -5.76 0.67
C GLY A 66 9.48 -5.00 -0.40
N SER A 67 8.83 -4.24 -1.29
CA SER A 67 9.52 -3.61 -2.43
C SER A 67 10.09 -2.22 -2.14
N ILE A 68 9.62 -1.51 -1.11
CA ILE A 68 9.99 -0.12 -0.85
C ILE A 68 10.80 0.03 0.45
N ALA A 69 10.30 -0.52 1.56
CA ALA A 69 11.03 -0.57 2.83
C ALA A 69 11.92 -1.82 2.88
N ARG A 70 13.22 -1.64 3.09
CA ARG A 70 14.22 -2.71 3.11
C ARG A 70 14.05 -3.57 4.36
N PRO A 71 13.66 -4.86 4.27
CA PRO A 71 13.42 -5.71 5.45
C PRO A 71 14.62 -5.82 6.39
N ALA A 72 15.85 -5.85 5.84
CA ALA A 72 17.08 -5.94 6.61
C ALA A 72 17.27 -4.79 7.62
N ALA A 73 16.76 -3.58 7.33
CA ALA A 73 16.84 -2.44 8.24
C ALA A 73 15.93 -2.57 9.48
N PHE A 74 15.01 -3.55 9.47
CA PHE A 74 14.02 -3.75 10.52
C PHE A 74 14.14 -5.12 11.21
N GLN A 75 15.11 -5.96 10.85
CA GLN A 75 15.23 -7.31 11.43
C GLN A 75 15.49 -7.30 12.94
N ASN A 76 16.21 -6.29 13.44
CA ASN A 76 16.49 -6.15 14.87
C ASN A 76 15.27 -5.69 15.68
N MET A 77 14.33 -4.97 15.03
CA MET A 77 13.11 -4.45 15.66
C MET A 77 11.91 -4.62 14.70
N PRO A 78 11.42 -5.86 14.49
CA PRO A 78 10.31 -6.14 13.57
C PRO A 78 9.04 -5.36 13.90
N GLU A 79 8.81 -5.04 15.18
CA GLU A 79 7.69 -4.25 15.65
C GLU A 79 7.68 -2.82 15.08
N MET A 80 8.84 -2.23 14.82
CA MET A 80 8.95 -0.89 14.22
C MET A 80 8.55 -0.92 12.74
N PHE A 81 8.81 -2.02 12.04
CA PHE A 81 8.28 -2.20 10.69
C PHE A 81 6.75 -2.30 10.69
N ALA A 82 6.18 -3.09 11.61
CA ALA A 82 4.73 -3.19 11.75
C ALA A 82 4.08 -1.84 12.12
N TYR A 83 4.72 -1.07 13.01
CA TYR A 83 4.27 0.27 13.35
C TYR A 83 4.38 1.24 12.15
N GLY A 84 5.46 1.17 11.38
CA GLY A 84 5.62 1.94 10.13
C GLY A 84 4.53 1.64 9.10
N MET A 85 4.21 0.36 8.90
CA MET A 85 3.11 -0.05 8.02
C MET A 85 1.74 0.45 8.50
N LEU A 86 1.50 0.49 9.81
CA LEU A 86 0.29 1.11 10.38
C LEU A 86 0.23 2.61 10.08
N CYS A 87 1.34 3.33 10.29
CA CYS A 87 1.45 4.76 9.98
C CYS A 87 1.21 5.01 8.49
N ALA A 88 1.74 4.15 7.61
CA ALA A 88 1.54 4.25 6.19
C ALA A 88 0.06 4.11 5.79
N LEU A 89 -0.66 3.14 6.37
CA LEU A 89 -2.09 2.96 6.13
C LEU A 89 -2.92 4.16 6.61
N ILE A 90 -2.63 4.69 7.81
CA ILE A 90 -3.33 5.85 8.35
C ILE A 90 -3.08 7.09 7.49
N SER A 91 -1.83 7.33 7.10
CA SER A 91 -1.45 8.46 6.27
C SER A 91 -2.10 8.39 4.89
N ALA A 92 -1.95 7.26 4.20
CA ALA A 92 -2.51 7.06 2.86
C ALA A 92 -4.04 7.15 2.88
N SER A 93 -4.72 6.52 3.85
CA SER A 93 -6.18 6.61 3.97
C SER A 93 -6.66 8.04 4.23
N THR A 94 -5.99 8.78 5.12
CA THR A 94 -6.32 10.19 5.40
C THR A 94 -6.22 11.05 4.14
N TRP A 95 -5.15 10.88 3.37
CA TRP A 95 -4.98 11.59 2.11
C TRP A 95 -6.04 11.20 1.08
N LEU A 96 -6.38 9.91 0.95
CA LEU A 96 -7.40 9.46 0.00
C LEU A 96 -8.78 10.01 0.31
N PHE A 97 -9.18 10.06 1.58
CA PHE A 97 -10.46 10.67 1.95
C PHE A 97 -10.48 12.16 1.64
N LEU A 98 -9.39 12.89 1.92
CA LEU A 98 -9.28 14.30 1.59
C LEU A 98 -9.31 14.54 0.07
N ALA A 99 -8.55 13.76 -0.70
CA ALA A 99 -8.51 13.86 -2.15
C ALA A 99 -9.88 13.54 -2.78
N THR A 100 -10.56 12.50 -2.29
CA THR A 100 -11.92 12.14 -2.72
C THR A 100 -12.93 13.24 -2.39
N TYR A 101 -12.81 13.86 -1.21
CA TYR A 101 -13.64 15.00 -0.82
C TYR A 101 -13.43 16.21 -1.73
N LEU A 102 -12.19 16.44 -2.19
CA LEU A 102 -11.84 17.50 -3.15
C LEU A 102 -12.11 17.13 -4.62
N SER A 103 -12.75 15.98 -4.88
CA SER A 103 -13.00 15.42 -6.20
C SER A 103 -11.73 15.31 -7.06
N LEU A 104 -10.63 14.87 -6.45
CA LEU A 104 -9.34 14.59 -7.09
C LEU A 104 -9.19 13.07 -7.28
N ALA A 105 -9.00 12.61 -8.52
CA ALA A 105 -8.79 11.20 -8.85
C ALA A 105 -7.32 10.83 -8.62
N VAL A 106 -6.92 10.66 -7.37
CA VAL A 106 -5.51 10.40 -7.01
C VAL A 106 -5.14 8.94 -7.19
N SER A 107 -3.85 8.64 -7.05
CA SER A 107 -3.36 7.26 -7.11
C SER A 107 -3.24 6.70 -5.70
N THR A 108 -3.97 5.61 -5.42
CA THR A 108 -3.87 4.88 -4.15
C THR A 108 -2.52 4.19 -4.01
N THR A 109 -1.95 3.68 -5.10
CA THR A 109 -0.60 3.11 -5.16
C THR A 109 0.47 4.15 -4.83
N HIS A 110 0.37 5.39 -5.37
CA HIS A 110 1.29 6.47 -4.98
C HIS A 110 1.15 6.82 -3.50
N SER A 111 -0.09 6.88 -3.01
CA SER A 111 -0.37 7.23 -1.61
C SER A 111 0.33 6.26 -0.66
N ILE A 112 0.17 4.95 -0.87
CA ILE A 112 0.79 3.96 0.02
C ILE A 112 2.30 3.86 -0.18
N ILE A 113 2.82 3.93 -1.41
CA ILE A 113 4.27 3.85 -1.68
C ILE A 113 4.98 5.09 -1.12
N GLY A 114 4.40 6.27 -1.30
CA GLY A 114 4.89 7.51 -0.69
C GLY A 114 4.88 7.41 0.83
N ALA A 115 3.81 6.90 1.43
CA ALA A 115 3.71 6.71 2.87
C ALA A 115 4.72 5.70 3.42
N VAL A 116 4.98 4.59 2.71
CA VAL A 116 6.00 3.60 3.09
C VAL A 116 7.41 4.20 2.98
N LEU A 117 7.69 4.95 1.91
CA LEU A 117 8.93 5.68 1.75
C LEU A 117 9.16 6.66 2.91
N GLY A 118 8.11 7.37 3.34
CA GLY A 118 8.16 8.34 4.43
C GLY A 118 8.68 7.77 5.74
N PHE A 119 8.06 6.70 6.26
CA PHE A 119 8.51 6.11 7.53
C PHE A 119 9.86 5.41 7.40
N ALA A 120 10.15 4.80 6.24
CA ALA A 120 11.42 4.11 6.01
C ALA A 120 12.60 5.10 6.06
N LEU A 121 12.46 6.27 5.44
CA LEU A 121 13.45 7.34 5.50
C LEU A 121 13.67 7.85 6.93
N VAL A 122 12.60 7.95 7.73
CA VAL A 122 12.70 8.38 9.14
C VAL A 122 13.44 7.34 9.98
N TRP A 123 13.18 6.05 9.78
CA TRP A 123 13.78 4.99 10.59
C TRP A 123 15.27 4.78 10.33
N GLY A 124 15.67 4.61 9.07
CA GLY A 124 17.03 4.21 8.71
C GLY A 124 17.64 5.01 7.55
N GLY A 125 17.10 6.19 7.26
CA GLY A 125 17.58 7.06 6.19
C GLY A 125 17.49 6.40 4.81
N SER A 126 18.43 6.76 3.93
CA SER A 126 18.50 6.19 2.58
C SER A 126 18.76 4.68 2.57
N GLY A 127 19.39 4.14 3.62
CA GLY A 127 19.72 2.71 3.73
C GLY A 127 18.52 1.81 4.02
N ALA A 128 17.44 2.36 4.60
CA ALA A 128 16.20 1.63 4.85
C ALA A 128 15.25 1.59 3.64
N VAL A 129 15.62 2.23 2.53
CA VAL A 129 14.83 2.26 1.29
C VAL A 129 15.47 1.35 0.24
N VAL A 130 14.63 0.63 -0.51
CA VAL A 130 15.04 -0.12 -1.70
C VAL A 130 14.91 0.82 -2.90
N TRP A 131 16.03 1.39 -3.35
CA TRP A 131 16.04 2.35 -4.46
C TRP A 131 15.99 1.65 -5.82
N ASN A 132 16.97 0.76 -6.07
CA ASN A 132 17.16 0.11 -7.37
C ASN A 132 17.99 -1.18 -7.24
N ASP A 133 17.50 -2.14 -6.48
CA ASP A 133 18.15 -3.44 -6.30
C ASP A 133 17.95 -4.30 -7.56
N ARG A 134 19.03 -4.91 -8.07
CA ARG A 134 18.99 -5.72 -9.30
C ARG A 134 18.25 -7.04 -9.09
N LYS A 135 17.47 -7.45 -10.10
CA LYS A 135 16.81 -8.76 -10.15
C LYS A 135 17.17 -9.49 -11.45
N PRO A 136 17.21 -10.84 -11.45
CA PRO A 136 17.56 -11.62 -12.64
C PRO A 136 16.46 -11.63 -13.72
N GLN A 137 15.23 -11.23 -13.38
CA GLN A 137 14.07 -11.26 -14.26
C GLN A 137 13.56 -9.85 -14.52
N PHE A 138 13.03 -9.58 -15.72
CA PHE A 138 12.41 -8.29 -16.08
C PHE A 138 11.35 -7.90 -15.03
N PRO A 139 11.34 -6.66 -14.51
CA PRO A 139 12.01 -5.42 -14.98
C PRO A 139 13.51 -5.26 -14.62
N TYR A 140 14.23 -6.34 -14.29
CA TYR A 140 15.68 -6.41 -13.98
C TYR A 140 16.13 -5.55 -12.79
N SER A 141 15.19 -4.84 -12.18
CA SER A 141 15.35 -3.90 -11.09
C SER A 141 14.14 -3.98 -10.17
N SER A 142 14.35 -3.67 -8.91
CA SER A 142 13.32 -3.60 -7.89
C SER A 142 13.59 -2.45 -6.94
N GLY A 143 12.54 -1.90 -6.38
CA GLY A 143 12.63 -0.69 -5.59
C GLY A 143 11.83 0.45 -6.21
N LEU A 144 12.09 1.64 -5.70
CA LEU A 144 11.36 2.84 -6.06
C LEU A 144 11.56 3.26 -7.54
N VAL A 145 12.75 3.09 -8.11
CA VAL A 145 13.06 3.54 -9.48
C VAL A 145 12.18 2.91 -10.55
N PRO A 146 12.11 1.57 -10.71
CA PRO A 146 11.25 0.94 -11.72
C PRO A 146 9.76 1.25 -11.48
N VAL A 147 9.36 1.43 -10.22
CA VAL A 147 8.00 1.83 -9.87
C VAL A 147 7.69 3.23 -10.39
N VAL A 148 8.55 4.22 -10.11
CA VAL A 148 8.38 5.59 -10.62
C VAL A 148 8.39 5.62 -12.15
N CYS A 149 9.29 4.87 -12.81
CA CYS A 149 9.28 4.75 -14.27
C CYS A 149 7.95 4.20 -14.80
N SER A 150 7.38 3.21 -14.13
CA SER A 150 6.09 2.63 -14.52
C SER A 150 4.94 3.63 -14.47
N TRP A 151 4.97 4.61 -13.56
CA TRP A 151 3.95 5.65 -13.41
C TRP A 151 3.91 6.64 -14.58
N PHE A 152 5.01 6.75 -15.33
CA PHE A 152 5.05 7.53 -16.58
C PHE A 152 4.78 6.66 -17.80
N VAL A 153 5.39 5.48 -17.86
CA VAL A 153 5.26 4.59 -19.03
C VAL A 153 3.85 4.06 -19.18
N SER A 154 3.22 3.61 -18.09
CA SER A 154 1.90 2.97 -18.14
C SER A 154 0.75 3.86 -18.68
N PRO A 155 0.56 5.12 -18.25
CA PRO A 155 -0.48 5.97 -18.84
C PRO A 155 -0.21 6.29 -20.31
N ILE A 156 1.05 6.46 -20.71
CA ILE A 156 1.42 6.73 -22.11
C ILE A 156 1.10 5.51 -22.97
N THR A 157 1.50 4.31 -22.53
CA THR A 157 1.20 3.08 -23.28
C THR A 157 -0.30 2.84 -23.39
N ALA A 158 -1.06 3.14 -22.33
CA ALA A 158 -2.51 3.00 -22.34
C ALA A 158 -3.17 4.01 -23.30
N GLY A 159 -2.71 5.25 -23.32
CA GLY A 159 -3.19 6.28 -24.24
C GLY A 159 -2.86 6.01 -25.71
N ILE A 160 -1.67 5.49 -25.99
CA ILE A 160 -1.31 5.06 -27.36
C ILE A 160 -2.20 3.87 -27.77
N ALA A 161 -2.34 2.87 -26.90
CA ALA A 161 -3.16 1.69 -27.19
C ALA A 161 -4.64 2.05 -27.40
N SER A 162 -5.23 2.87 -26.53
CA SER A 162 -6.63 3.30 -26.65
C SER A 162 -6.85 4.18 -27.89
N GLY A 163 -5.91 5.06 -28.20
CA GLY A 163 -5.93 5.90 -29.40
C GLY A 163 -5.89 5.06 -30.68
N ILE A 164 -5.03 4.06 -30.75
CA ILE A 164 -4.98 3.12 -31.88
C ILE A 164 -6.28 2.33 -31.99
N LEU A 165 -6.76 1.75 -30.87
CA LEU A 165 -8.00 0.97 -30.87
C LEU A 165 -9.19 1.81 -31.33
N PHE A 166 -9.33 3.02 -30.80
CA PHE A 166 -10.42 3.91 -31.19
C PHE A 166 -10.28 4.41 -32.61
N PHE A 167 -9.07 4.74 -33.07
CA PHE A 167 -8.83 5.13 -34.47
C PHE A 167 -9.21 4.01 -35.45
N LEU A 168 -8.81 2.76 -35.17
CA LEU A 168 -9.18 1.60 -35.98
C LEU A 168 -10.69 1.38 -35.96
N ASN A 169 -11.31 1.46 -34.79
CA ASN A 169 -12.75 1.28 -34.65
C ASN A 169 -13.55 2.37 -35.39
N ARG A 170 -13.07 3.63 -35.33
CA ARG A 170 -13.61 4.78 -36.04
C ARG A 170 -13.54 4.62 -37.55
N LEU A 171 -12.41 4.14 -38.07
CA LEU A 171 -12.18 3.94 -39.50
C LEU A 171 -12.95 2.74 -40.05
N ILE A 172 -12.89 1.61 -39.35
CA ILE A 172 -13.43 0.34 -39.83
C ILE A 172 -14.94 0.30 -39.65
N VAL A 173 -15.46 0.71 -38.49
CA VAL A 173 -16.87 0.53 -38.11
C VAL A 173 -17.64 1.85 -38.12
N LEU A 174 -17.25 2.82 -37.28
CA LEU A 174 -18.13 3.94 -36.91
C LEU A 174 -18.41 4.92 -38.05
N ARG A 175 -17.45 5.17 -38.95
CA ARG A 175 -17.60 6.10 -40.08
C ARG A 175 -18.22 5.48 -41.35
N ARG A 176 -18.51 4.18 -41.34
CA ARG A 176 -19.11 3.52 -42.51
C ARG A 176 -20.61 3.82 -42.60
N GLN A 177 -21.13 3.92 -43.82
CA GLN A 177 -22.57 4.14 -44.06
C GLN A 177 -23.44 3.02 -43.45
N ASN A 178 -22.96 1.77 -43.48
CA ASN A 178 -23.62 0.60 -42.85
C ASN A 178 -23.02 0.26 -41.48
N SER A 179 -22.77 1.27 -40.65
CA SER A 179 -22.08 1.15 -39.35
C SER A 179 -22.75 0.14 -38.41
N THR A 180 -24.07 0.14 -38.30
CA THR A 180 -24.81 -0.77 -37.39
C THR A 180 -24.66 -2.23 -37.76
N THR A 181 -24.86 -2.56 -39.03
CA THR A 181 -24.69 -3.94 -39.54
C THR A 181 -23.26 -4.39 -39.34
N LEU A 182 -22.29 -3.53 -39.65
CA LEU A 182 -20.88 -3.86 -39.49
C LEU A 182 -20.49 -4.04 -38.02
N ALA A 183 -21.01 -3.22 -37.12
CA ALA A 183 -20.81 -3.36 -35.68
C ALA A 183 -21.33 -4.71 -35.18
N ILE A 184 -22.51 -5.16 -35.64
CA ILE A 184 -23.04 -6.49 -35.30
C ILE A 184 -22.14 -7.61 -35.82
N TRP A 185 -21.57 -7.49 -37.01
CA TRP A 185 -20.65 -8.49 -37.57
C TRP A 185 -19.27 -8.50 -36.89
N VAL A 186 -18.79 -7.33 -36.47
CA VAL A 186 -17.51 -7.18 -35.77
C VAL A 186 -17.63 -7.52 -34.28
N PHE A 187 -18.84 -7.44 -33.71
CA PHE A 187 -19.13 -7.70 -32.29
C PHE A 187 -18.54 -9.03 -31.78
N PRO A 188 -18.73 -10.20 -32.44
CA PRO A 188 -18.14 -11.45 -31.96
C PRO A 188 -16.62 -11.40 -31.87
N VAL A 189 -15.94 -10.76 -32.83
CA VAL A 189 -14.48 -10.61 -32.83
C VAL A 189 -14.02 -9.75 -31.67
N LEU A 190 -14.73 -8.65 -31.38
CA LEU A 190 -14.43 -7.79 -30.23
C LEU A 190 -14.66 -8.51 -28.90
N VAL A 191 -15.74 -9.30 -28.79
CA VAL A 191 -15.99 -10.16 -27.61
C VAL A 191 -14.86 -11.17 -27.44
N PHE A 192 -14.45 -11.87 -28.50
CA PHE A 192 -13.35 -12.81 -28.47
C PHE A 192 -12.06 -12.16 -27.96
N LEU A 193 -11.67 -11.03 -28.57
CA LEU A 193 -10.44 -10.33 -28.20
C LEU A 193 -10.48 -9.90 -26.73
N THR A 194 -11.61 -9.35 -26.29
CA THR A 194 -11.81 -8.88 -24.92
C THR A 194 -11.73 -10.02 -23.91
N VAL A 195 -12.45 -11.12 -24.17
CA VAL A 195 -12.45 -12.30 -23.29
C VAL A 195 -11.06 -12.92 -23.26
N PHE A 196 -10.45 -13.14 -24.43
CA PHE A 196 -9.16 -13.77 -24.55
C PHE A 196 -8.10 -13.04 -23.73
N ILE A 197 -7.98 -11.72 -23.93
CA ILE A 197 -6.99 -10.88 -23.25
C ILE A 197 -7.20 -10.92 -21.74
N ASN A 198 -8.41 -10.59 -21.26
CA ASN A 198 -8.66 -10.49 -19.84
C ASN A 198 -8.53 -11.86 -19.15
N LEU A 199 -9.09 -12.91 -19.74
CA LEU A 199 -9.03 -14.25 -19.17
C LEU A 199 -7.62 -14.83 -19.21
N PHE A 200 -6.83 -14.55 -20.26
CA PHE A 200 -5.43 -14.95 -20.33
C PHE A 200 -4.65 -14.46 -19.12
N PHE A 201 -4.74 -13.16 -18.82
CA PHE A 201 -3.98 -12.60 -17.70
C PHE A 201 -4.49 -13.07 -16.34
N VAL A 202 -5.81 -13.21 -16.18
CA VAL A 202 -6.41 -13.75 -14.95
C VAL A 202 -5.96 -15.20 -14.70
N ILE A 203 -6.04 -16.06 -15.73
CA ILE A 203 -5.63 -17.47 -15.62
C ILE A 203 -4.12 -17.57 -15.44
N TYR A 204 -3.34 -16.89 -16.28
CA TYR A 204 -1.87 -16.96 -16.20
C TYR A 204 -1.37 -16.55 -14.80
N LYS A 205 -1.95 -15.50 -14.23
CA LYS A 205 -1.58 -15.03 -12.90
C LYS A 205 -2.13 -15.94 -11.79
N GLY A 206 -3.41 -16.30 -11.81
CA GLY A 206 -4.03 -17.12 -10.76
C GLY A 206 -3.59 -18.59 -10.78
N ALA A 207 -3.63 -19.23 -11.95
CA ALA A 207 -3.34 -20.64 -12.13
C ALA A 207 -1.85 -20.97 -12.07
N SER A 208 -0.94 -20.01 -12.31
CA SER A 208 0.51 -20.25 -12.17
C SER A 208 0.93 -20.63 -10.75
N LYS A 209 0.20 -20.21 -9.70
CA LYS A 209 0.51 -20.60 -8.31
C LYS A 209 -0.29 -21.81 -7.82
N VAL A 210 -1.56 -21.92 -8.20
CA VAL A 210 -2.45 -22.99 -7.73
C VAL A 210 -2.23 -24.29 -8.52
N ALA A 211 -2.14 -24.18 -9.85
CA ALA A 211 -2.06 -25.33 -10.75
C ALA A 211 -0.71 -25.42 -11.50
N LYS A 212 0.21 -24.46 -11.29
CA LYS A 212 1.52 -24.36 -11.96
C LYS A 212 1.41 -24.41 -13.49
N TRP A 213 0.40 -23.76 -14.04
CA TRP A 213 0.23 -23.68 -15.48
C TRP A 213 1.26 -22.75 -16.11
N ASP A 214 1.81 -23.19 -17.24
CA ASP A 214 2.68 -22.37 -18.08
C ASP A 214 1.86 -21.34 -18.89
N SER A 215 2.55 -20.34 -19.42
CA SER A 215 1.96 -19.29 -20.28
C SER A 215 1.22 -19.89 -21.47
N HIS A 216 1.80 -20.92 -22.11
CA HIS A 216 1.20 -21.59 -23.25
C HIS A 216 -0.14 -22.27 -22.90
N LYS A 217 -0.21 -22.97 -21.76
CA LYS A 217 -1.47 -23.62 -21.32
C LYS A 217 -2.52 -22.59 -20.96
N SER A 218 -2.12 -21.52 -20.29
CA SER A 218 -3.01 -20.41 -19.93
C SER A 218 -3.59 -19.74 -21.19
N ALA A 219 -2.75 -19.47 -22.19
CA ALA A 219 -3.16 -18.93 -23.48
C ALA A 219 -4.14 -19.85 -24.22
N TRP A 220 -3.87 -21.15 -24.25
CA TRP A 220 -4.75 -22.12 -24.90
C TRP A 220 -6.12 -22.21 -24.23
N VAL A 221 -6.17 -22.28 -22.89
CA VAL A 221 -7.45 -22.33 -22.17
C VAL A 221 -8.24 -21.04 -22.41
N SER A 222 -7.60 -19.88 -22.36
CA SER A 222 -8.24 -18.60 -22.63
C SER A 222 -8.70 -18.47 -24.09
N ALA A 223 -7.95 -19.03 -25.04
CA ALA A 223 -8.34 -19.09 -26.44
C ALA A 223 -9.53 -20.01 -26.67
N VAL A 224 -9.61 -21.17 -26.01
CA VAL A 224 -10.74 -22.10 -26.12
C VAL A 224 -12.00 -21.48 -25.52
N VAL A 225 -11.92 -20.88 -24.33
CA VAL A 225 -13.06 -20.19 -23.72
C VAL A 225 -13.48 -18.99 -24.57
N GLY A 226 -12.51 -18.22 -25.06
CA GLY A 226 -12.76 -17.12 -26.01
C GLY A 226 -13.46 -17.61 -27.27
N ALA A 227 -13.00 -18.70 -27.88
CA ALA A 227 -13.59 -19.28 -29.09
C ALA A 227 -15.01 -19.82 -28.84
N GLY A 228 -15.26 -20.41 -27.67
CA GLY A 228 -16.61 -20.82 -27.27
C GLY A 228 -17.56 -19.62 -27.18
N LEU A 229 -17.12 -18.55 -26.52
CA LEU A 229 -17.89 -17.31 -26.42
C LEU A 229 -18.02 -16.59 -27.77
N PHE A 230 -17.03 -16.69 -28.64
CA PHE A 230 -17.10 -16.21 -30.02
C PHE A 230 -18.21 -16.92 -30.80
N VAL A 231 -18.28 -18.26 -30.74
CA VAL A 231 -19.32 -19.05 -31.42
C VAL A 231 -20.71 -18.70 -30.87
N LEU A 232 -20.83 -18.55 -29.55
CA LEU A 232 -22.07 -18.09 -28.91
C LEU A 232 -22.43 -16.65 -29.33
N ALA A 233 -21.43 -15.77 -29.47
CA ALA A 233 -21.66 -14.41 -29.96
C ALA A 233 -22.07 -14.41 -31.43
N CYS A 234 -21.54 -15.30 -32.26
CA CYS A 234 -21.81 -15.37 -33.70
C CYS A 234 -23.26 -15.78 -34.03
N PHE A 235 -23.84 -16.76 -33.32
CA PHE A 235 -25.19 -17.28 -33.64
C PHE A 235 -26.29 -16.72 -32.72
N PRO A 236 -26.46 -17.18 -31.46
CA PRO A 236 -27.49 -16.61 -30.59
C PRO A 236 -27.19 -15.15 -30.23
N GLY A 237 -25.92 -14.75 -30.12
CA GLY A 237 -25.51 -13.40 -29.77
C GLY A 237 -25.90 -12.34 -30.81
N THR A 238 -25.54 -12.52 -32.09
CA THR A 238 -25.92 -11.59 -33.16
C THR A 238 -27.43 -11.54 -33.38
N TRP A 239 -28.11 -12.69 -33.25
CA TRP A 239 -29.58 -12.76 -33.34
C TRP A 239 -30.26 -12.02 -32.18
N LEU A 240 -29.83 -12.26 -30.94
CA LEU A 240 -30.33 -11.55 -29.75
C LEU A 240 -29.99 -10.07 -29.81
N LEU A 241 -28.75 -9.70 -30.16
CA LEU A 241 -28.34 -8.30 -30.28
C LEU A 241 -29.20 -7.57 -31.31
N ARG A 242 -29.41 -8.16 -32.49
CA ARG A 242 -30.24 -7.53 -33.51
C ARG A 242 -31.67 -7.31 -33.01
N ARG A 243 -32.24 -8.30 -32.32
CA ARG A 243 -33.59 -8.19 -31.72
C ARG A 243 -33.64 -7.13 -30.61
N GLN A 244 -32.63 -7.10 -29.74
CA GLN A 244 -32.55 -6.23 -28.59
C GLN A 244 -32.29 -4.77 -28.99
N VAL A 245 -31.35 -4.55 -29.92
CA VAL A 245 -31.04 -3.21 -30.47
C VAL A 245 -32.30 -2.62 -31.12
N THR A 246 -33.02 -3.41 -31.93
CA THR A 246 -34.27 -2.94 -32.55
C THR A 246 -35.31 -2.56 -31.49
N ARG A 247 -35.49 -3.40 -30.46
CA ARG A 247 -36.44 -3.13 -29.38
C ARG A 247 -36.06 -1.91 -28.54
N ASP A 248 -34.79 -1.78 -28.16
CA ASP A 248 -34.30 -0.66 -27.36
C ASP A 248 -34.41 0.67 -28.15
N MET A 249 -34.26 0.62 -29.47
CA MET A 249 -34.51 1.77 -30.36
C MET A 249 -35.98 2.16 -30.36
N ASP A 250 -36.90 1.20 -30.49
CA ASP A 250 -38.34 1.45 -30.45
C ASP A 250 -38.73 2.08 -29.10
N GLU A 251 -38.21 1.56 -27.99
CA GLU A 251 -38.42 2.11 -26.64
C GLU A 251 -37.83 3.53 -26.49
N ALA A 252 -36.66 3.80 -27.07
CA ALA A 252 -36.03 5.12 -27.02
C ALA A 252 -36.80 6.15 -27.86
N ALA A 253 -37.26 5.77 -29.05
CA ALA A 253 -38.10 6.60 -29.91
C ALA A 253 -39.44 6.91 -29.22
N GLN A 254 -40.02 5.92 -28.55
CA GLN A 254 -41.26 6.10 -27.80
C GLN A 254 -41.08 7.01 -26.57
N LYS A 255 -39.98 6.86 -25.82
CA LYS A 255 -39.67 7.78 -24.71
C LYS A 255 -39.41 9.22 -25.17
N ALA A 256 -38.76 9.42 -26.30
CA ALA A 256 -38.55 10.75 -26.87
C ALA A 256 -39.90 11.38 -27.27
N ALA A 257 -40.77 10.61 -27.92
CA ALA A 257 -42.13 11.04 -28.26
C ALA A 257 -42.97 11.34 -27.00
N ASP A 258 -42.88 10.51 -25.97
CA ASP A 258 -43.57 10.72 -24.69
C ASP A 258 -43.03 11.93 -23.93
N ALA A 259 -41.72 12.20 -24.00
CA ALA A 259 -41.09 13.35 -23.37
C ALA A 259 -41.50 14.66 -24.07
N GLU A 260 -41.53 14.68 -25.40
CA GLU A 260 -42.07 15.81 -26.18
C GLU A 260 -43.57 16.01 -25.92
N ALA A 261 -44.35 14.93 -25.84
CA ALA A 261 -45.78 14.99 -25.52
C ALA A 261 -46.05 15.50 -24.08
N ASN A 262 -45.12 15.28 -23.15
CA ASN A 262 -45.23 15.71 -21.75
C ASN A 262 -44.49 17.01 -21.44
N ALA A 263 -43.76 17.61 -22.39
CA ALA A 263 -43.01 18.86 -22.20
C ALA A 263 -43.88 20.09 -21.89
N GLY A 264 -45.22 19.95 -21.93
CA GLY A 264 -46.20 20.98 -21.59
C GLY A 264 -47.16 20.65 -20.44
N LYS A 265 -46.95 19.56 -19.69
CA LYS A 265 -47.81 19.19 -18.55
C LYS A 265 -47.06 19.35 -17.23
N GLU A 266 -47.58 20.19 -16.34
CA GLU A 266 -47.08 20.34 -14.97
C GLU A 266 -47.11 18.97 -14.26
N LYS A 267 -46.00 18.61 -13.61
CA LYS A 267 -45.90 17.40 -12.80
C LYS A 267 -46.77 17.55 -11.56
N GLU A 268 -47.91 16.87 -11.54
CA GLU A 268 -48.68 16.65 -10.31
C GLU A 268 -47.78 15.97 -9.27
N GLY A 269 -47.66 16.62 -8.11
CA GLY A 269 -46.79 16.20 -7.02
C GLY A 269 -47.22 14.85 -6.45
N ALA A 270 -46.29 13.90 -6.44
CA ALA A 270 -46.43 12.69 -5.65
C ALA A 270 -46.25 13.06 -4.17
N GLU A 271 -47.31 12.98 -3.38
CA GLU A 271 -47.23 13.04 -1.91
C GLU A 271 -46.33 11.90 -1.40
N GLU A 272 -45.18 12.26 -0.83
CA GLU A 272 -44.33 11.32 -0.09
C GLU A 272 -45.04 10.90 1.21
N ALA A 273 -45.40 9.62 1.31
CA ALA A 273 -45.99 9.03 2.51
C ALA A 273 -45.07 9.19 3.73
N GLU A 274 -45.58 9.78 4.82
CA GLU A 274 -44.84 9.99 6.07
C GLU A 274 -44.50 8.66 6.78
N PRO A 275 -43.22 8.41 7.16
CA PRO A 275 -42.85 7.22 7.92
C PRO A 275 -43.25 7.33 9.40
N THR A 276 -44.05 6.36 9.87
CA THR A 276 -44.77 6.32 11.16
C THR A 276 -43.93 5.99 12.41
N SER A 277 -42.58 5.99 12.37
CA SER A 277 -41.75 5.60 13.53
C SER A 277 -40.38 6.31 13.58
N LYS A 278 -39.92 6.73 14.78
CA LYS A 278 -38.58 7.33 15.00
C LYS A 278 -37.43 6.43 14.54
N ALA A 279 -37.54 5.11 14.77
CA ALA A 279 -36.55 4.14 14.31
C ALA A 279 -36.56 4.01 12.78
N MET A 280 -37.73 4.08 12.14
CA MET A 280 -37.87 4.10 10.70
C MET A 280 -37.33 5.41 10.08
N LYS A 281 -37.49 6.55 10.76
CA LYS A 281 -36.92 7.84 10.36
C LYS A 281 -35.38 7.84 10.45
N ILE A 282 -34.81 7.27 11.51
CA ILE A 282 -33.36 7.11 11.66
C ILE A 282 -32.82 6.12 10.63
N PHE A 283 -33.46 4.97 10.46
CA PHE A 283 -33.09 3.97 9.46
C PHE A 283 -33.20 4.53 8.03
N ASN A 284 -34.28 5.23 7.69
CA ASN A 284 -34.44 5.87 6.38
C ASN A 284 -33.47 7.03 6.18
N SER A 285 -33.09 7.76 7.23
CA SER A 285 -32.07 8.82 7.13
C SER A 285 -30.67 8.23 6.92
N ILE A 286 -30.31 7.17 7.66
CA ILE A 286 -29.04 6.44 7.49
C ILE A 286 -29.00 5.79 6.11
N LYS A 287 -30.10 5.14 5.69
CA LYS A 287 -30.25 4.56 4.35
C LYS A 287 -30.13 5.62 3.27
N ARG A 288 -30.86 6.74 3.36
CA ARG A 288 -30.76 7.87 2.41
C ARG A 288 -29.35 8.45 2.38
N ALA A 289 -28.68 8.60 3.51
CA ALA A 289 -27.30 9.10 3.57
C ALA A 289 -26.32 8.10 2.91
N ALA A 290 -26.47 6.80 3.16
CA ALA A 290 -25.64 5.75 2.58
C ALA A 290 -25.91 5.53 1.08
N THR A 291 -27.14 5.72 0.60
CA THR A 291 -27.51 5.58 -0.81
C THR A 291 -27.49 6.89 -1.58
N ARG A 292 -27.23 8.03 -0.94
CA ARG A 292 -27.19 9.35 -1.60
C ARG A 292 -26.24 9.36 -2.79
N GLY A 293 -25.09 8.71 -2.64
CA GLY A 293 -24.11 8.59 -3.71
C GLY A 293 -24.60 7.81 -4.92
N LEU A 294 -25.63 6.98 -4.80
CA LEU A 294 -26.15 6.15 -5.90
C LEU A 294 -27.16 6.87 -6.80
N ASP A 295 -27.73 7.98 -6.32
CA ASP A 295 -28.81 8.73 -6.98
C ASP A 295 -28.34 10.06 -7.58
N VAL A 296 -27.03 10.29 -7.62
CA VAL A 296 -26.45 11.52 -8.17
C VAL A 296 -26.49 11.49 -9.70
N ASP A 297 -27.09 12.52 -10.29
CA ASP A 297 -27.00 12.76 -11.73
C ASP A 297 -25.63 13.34 -12.08
N ILE A 298 -24.80 12.55 -12.74
CA ILE A 298 -23.44 12.93 -13.11
C ILE A 298 -23.40 13.83 -14.36
N HIS A 299 -24.46 13.83 -15.17
CA HIS A 299 -24.51 14.56 -16.44
C HIS A 299 -24.90 16.02 -16.26
N ALA A 300 -25.45 16.41 -15.10
CA ALA A 300 -25.68 17.80 -14.73
C ALA A 300 -24.41 18.67 -14.82
N LYS A 301 -23.22 18.06 -14.72
CA LYS A 301 -21.95 18.77 -14.89
C LYS A 301 -21.72 19.27 -16.33
N VAL A 302 -22.24 18.55 -17.34
CA VAL A 302 -22.17 18.98 -18.75
C VAL A 302 -22.95 20.28 -18.96
N GLU A 303 -24.07 20.44 -18.26
CA GLU A 303 -24.94 21.61 -18.40
C GLU A 303 -24.42 22.82 -17.61
N THR A 304 -23.65 22.58 -16.54
CA THR A 304 -23.17 23.64 -15.63
C THR A 304 -21.79 24.16 -15.97
N ASP A 305 -20.91 23.35 -16.58
CA ASP A 305 -19.54 23.73 -16.92
C ASP A 305 -19.40 23.95 -18.44
N ARG A 306 -19.16 25.21 -18.82
CA ARG A 306 -19.02 25.62 -20.24
C ARG A 306 -17.87 24.92 -20.95
N ASP A 307 -16.71 24.73 -20.28
CA ASP A 307 -15.55 24.10 -20.90
C ASP A 307 -15.86 22.62 -21.22
N VAL A 308 -16.63 21.95 -20.36
CA VAL A 308 -17.08 20.57 -20.55
C VAL A 308 -18.17 20.49 -21.62
N HIS A 309 -19.11 21.44 -21.63
CA HIS A 309 -20.13 21.51 -22.68
C HIS A 309 -19.49 21.63 -24.08
N ASP A 310 -18.56 22.56 -24.25
CA ASP A 310 -17.90 22.83 -25.54
C ASP A 310 -17.07 21.61 -26.00
N LEU A 311 -16.41 20.91 -25.06
CA LEU A 311 -15.71 19.64 -25.29
C LEU A 311 -16.66 18.56 -25.83
N HIS A 312 -17.85 18.43 -25.24
CA HIS A 312 -18.85 17.43 -25.64
C HIS A 312 -19.50 17.78 -26.98
N ALA A 313 -19.71 19.07 -27.25
CA ALA A 313 -20.27 19.56 -28.51
C ALA A 313 -19.30 19.38 -29.69
N ALA A 314 -17.99 19.50 -29.46
CA ALA A 314 -16.97 19.40 -30.51
C ALA A 314 -16.72 17.96 -31.01
N ALA A 315 -17.06 16.94 -30.24
CA ALA A 315 -16.74 15.55 -30.55
C ALA A 315 -17.73 14.89 -31.52
N GLU A 316 -17.21 14.08 -32.45
CA GLU A 316 -17.97 13.46 -33.53
C GLU A 316 -19.14 12.62 -32.98
N VAL A 317 -20.33 12.81 -33.56
CA VAL A 317 -21.54 12.06 -33.19
C VAL A 317 -21.67 10.90 -34.16
N PHE A 318 -21.68 9.68 -33.62
CA PHE A 318 -21.89 8.45 -34.38
C PHE A 318 -23.36 8.04 -34.34
N SER A 319 -23.75 7.10 -35.20
CA SER A 319 -25.12 6.60 -35.26
C SER A 319 -25.53 5.98 -33.91
N PRO A 320 -26.66 6.40 -33.30
CA PRO A 320 -27.12 5.88 -32.01
C PRO A 320 -27.25 4.36 -32.00
N GLU A 321 -27.65 3.78 -33.13
CA GLU A 321 -27.84 2.35 -33.32
C GLU A 321 -26.52 1.57 -33.22
N THR A 322 -25.44 2.15 -33.74
CA THR A 322 -24.10 1.56 -33.64
C THR A 322 -23.59 1.63 -32.21
N GLU A 323 -23.75 2.78 -31.55
CA GLU A 323 -23.33 2.95 -30.15
C GLU A 323 -24.08 2.00 -29.20
N GLN A 324 -25.34 1.66 -29.49
CA GLN A 324 -26.10 0.66 -28.72
C GLN A 324 -25.46 -0.73 -28.75
N VAL A 325 -24.81 -1.12 -29.86
CA VAL A 325 -24.06 -2.40 -29.95
C VAL A 325 -22.85 -2.37 -29.01
N TYR A 326 -22.12 -1.25 -28.96
CA TYR A 326 -20.97 -1.09 -28.08
C TYR A 326 -21.34 -1.00 -26.61
N LYS A 327 -22.57 -0.59 -26.27
CA LYS A 327 -23.08 -0.59 -24.89
C LYS A 327 -22.90 -1.94 -24.20
N TYR A 328 -23.25 -3.04 -24.85
CA TYR A 328 -23.12 -4.38 -24.28
C TYR A 328 -21.66 -4.82 -24.14
N LEU A 329 -20.82 -4.49 -25.14
CA LEU A 329 -19.37 -4.72 -25.08
C LEU A 329 -18.74 -3.98 -23.91
N GLN A 330 -19.14 -2.73 -23.70
CA GLN A 330 -18.61 -1.87 -22.65
C GLN A 330 -18.95 -2.40 -21.25
N VAL A 331 -20.18 -2.87 -21.02
CA VAL A 331 -20.51 -3.49 -19.72
C VAL A 331 -19.61 -4.69 -19.43
N PHE A 332 -19.34 -5.51 -20.45
CA PHE A 332 -18.47 -6.66 -20.29
C PHE A 332 -17.00 -6.27 -20.02
N THR A 333 -16.46 -5.28 -20.73
CA THR A 333 -15.11 -4.75 -20.45
C THR A 333 -15.02 -4.15 -19.06
N ALA A 334 -16.02 -3.38 -18.64
CA ALA A 334 -16.06 -2.78 -17.30
C ALA A 334 -16.01 -3.84 -16.20
N CYS A 335 -16.74 -4.96 -16.34
CA CYS A 335 -16.65 -6.09 -15.41
C CYS A 335 -15.25 -6.70 -15.33
N ALA A 336 -14.60 -6.88 -16.49
CA ALA A 336 -13.26 -7.47 -16.56
C ALA A 336 -12.18 -6.54 -15.98
N VAL A 337 -12.28 -5.23 -16.28
CA VAL A 337 -11.42 -4.20 -15.70
C VAL A 337 -11.63 -4.12 -14.20
N ALA A 338 -12.87 -4.13 -13.71
CA ALA A 338 -13.19 -4.13 -12.29
C ALA A 338 -12.59 -5.33 -11.54
N PHE A 339 -12.57 -6.51 -12.17
CA PHE A 339 -11.89 -7.66 -11.60
C PHE A 339 -10.37 -7.48 -11.52
N ALA A 340 -9.74 -7.00 -12.60
CA ALA A 340 -8.30 -6.75 -12.63
C ALA A 340 -7.90 -5.62 -11.67
N HIS A 341 -8.76 -4.61 -11.53
CA HIS A 341 -8.61 -3.48 -10.63
C HIS A 341 -8.67 -3.93 -9.17
N GLY A 342 -9.71 -4.69 -8.79
CA GLY A 342 -9.85 -5.21 -7.43
C GLY A 342 -8.69 -6.10 -7.02
N ALA A 343 -8.13 -6.85 -7.97
CA ALA A 343 -6.92 -7.64 -7.77
C ALA A 343 -5.65 -6.79 -7.54
N ASN A 344 -5.51 -5.66 -8.23
CA ASN A 344 -4.35 -4.78 -8.13
C ASN A 344 -4.43 -3.90 -6.88
N ASP A 345 -5.58 -3.30 -6.63
CA ASP A 345 -5.68 -2.18 -5.69
C ASP A 345 -5.97 -2.65 -4.27
N VAL A 346 -6.56 -3.84 -4.06
CA VAL A 346 -6.67 -4.43 -2.72
C VAL A 346 -5.30 -4.58 -2.05
N ALA A 347 -4.24 -4.78 -2.84
CA ALA A 347 -2.88 -4.89 -2.33
C ALA A 347 -2.39 -3.63 -1.65
N ASN A 348 -2.86 -2.45 -2.06
CA ASN A 348 -2.47 -1.17 -1.47
C ASN A 348 -2.90 -1.07 -0.01
N ALA A 349 -4.04 -1.67 0.35
CA ALA A 349 -4.49 -1.77 1.75
C ALA A 349 -3.95 -3.03 2.45
N ILE A 350 -4.01 -4.17 1.77
CA ILE A 350 -3.72 -5.46 2.39
C ILE A 350 -2.23 -5.76 2.49
N GLY A 351 -1.38 -5.26 1.60
CA GLY A 351 0.07 -5.46 1.66
C GLY A 351 0.66 -5.01 3.00
N PRO A 352 0.48 -3.75 3.41
CA PRO A 352 0.94 -3.27 4.72
C PRO A 352 0.37 -4.06 5.89
N PHE A 353 -0.94 -4.38 5.86
CA PHE A 353 -1.58 -5.12 6.94
C PHE A 353 -1.12 -6.59 7.00
N ALA A 354 -0.86 -7.23 5.86
CA ALA A 354 -0.24 -8.54 5.79
C ALA A 354 1.18 -8.51 6.39
N GLY A 355 1.93 -7.41 6.19
CA GLY A 355 3.21 -7.17 6.87
C GLY A 355 3.06 -7.12 8.40
N ILE A 356 2.09 -6.36 8.90
CA ILE A 356 1.77 -6.28 10.35
C ILE A 356 1.40 -7.66 10.90
N TRP A 357 0.52 -8.38 10.20
CA TRP A 357 0.08 -9.72 10.59
C TRP A 357 1.24 -10.72 10.61
N HIS A 358 2.14 -10.65 9.63
CA HIS A 358 3.29 -11.53 9.54
C HIS A 358 4.27 -11.30 10.70
N VAL A 359 4.59 -10.04 11.00
CA VAL A 359 5.42 -9.68 12.17
C VAL A 359 4.77 -10.19 13.46
N TYR A 360 3.46 -9.99 13.61
CA TYR A 360 2.73 -10.45 14.80
C TYR A 360 2.79 -11.97 14.99
N ARG A 361 2.77 -12.75 13.91
CA ARG A 361 2.78 -14.21 13.96
C ARG A 361 4.17 -14.82 14.10
N ASN A 362 5.16 -14.26 13.40
CA ASN A 362 6.45 -14.90 13.21
C ASN A 362 7.61 -14.15 13.86
N TRP A 363 7.37 -12.95 14.39
CA TRP A 363 8.41 -12.08 14.98
C TRP A 363 9.58 -11.82 14.02
N ASN A 364 9.30 -11.72 12.72
CA ASN A 364 10.29 -11.49 11.68
C ASN A 364 9.67 -10.65 10.55
N VAL A 365 10.51 -9.91 9.84
CA VAL A 365 10.14 -9.18 8.63
C VAL A 365 10.53 -10.02 7.41
N ALA A 366 9.53 -10.62 6.74
CA ALA A 366 9.74 -11.38 5.52
C ALA A 366 9.01 -10.74 4.34
N SER A 367 9.64 -10.78 3.16
CA SER A 367 9.05 -10.28 1.91
C SER A 367 7.96 -11.19 1.33
N ASN A 368 7.83 -12.45 1.80
CA ASN A 368 7.04 -13.50 1.16
C ASN A 368 6.09 -14.24 2.13
N GLY A 369 5.33 -13.51 2.94
CA GLY A 369 4.25 -14.11 3.73
C GLY A 369 3.04 -14.47 2.86
N ASP A 370 2.49 -15.68 3.01
CA ASP A 370 1.16 -15.97 2.47
C ASP A 370 0.11 -15.16 3.25
N THR A 371 -0.71 -14.39 2.53
CA THR A 371 -1.79 -13.59 3.13
C THR A 371 -3.04 -14.45 3.32
N PRO A 372 -3.56 -14.59 4.55
CA PRO A 372 -4.83 -15.25 4.81
C PRO A 372 -6.01 -14.67 4.01
N ILE A 373 -6.93 -15.52 3.58
CA ILE A 373 -8.10 -15.13 2.78
C ILE A 373 -8.98 -14.11 3.51
N TRP A 374 -9.14 -14.23 4.84
CA TRP A 374 -9.95 -13.28 5.61
C TRP A 374 -9.39 -11.85 5.57
N ILE A 375 -8.06 -11.70 5.43
CA ILE A 375 -7.44 -10.39 5.26
C ILE A 375 -7.80 -9.81 3.89
N LEU A 376 -7.77 -10.62 2.84
CA LEU A 376 -8.21 -10.21 1.50
C LEU A 376 -9.70 -9.84 1.48
N ALA A 377 -10.53 -10.61 2.20
CA ALA A 377 -11.96 -10.33 2.34
C ALA A 377 -12.23 -9.00 3.04
N LEU A 378 -11.43 -8.64 4.06
CA LEU A 378 -11.51 -7.33 4.72
C LEU A 378 -11.24 -6.19 3.74
N GLY A 379 -10.20 -6.33 2.90
CA GLY A 379 -9.87 -5.35 1.86
C GLY A 379 -10.95 -5.24 0.79
N GLY A 380 -11.42 -6.37 0.28
CA GLY A 380 -12.53 -6.40 -0.67
C GLY A 380 -13.79 -5.73 -0.11
N ALA A 381 -14.17 -6.05 1.13
CA ALA A 381 -15.34 -5.44 1.78
C ALA A 381 -15.19 -3.92 1.93
N GLY A 382 -14.00 -3.43 2.29
CA GLY A 382 -13.71 -2.00 2.36
C GLY A 382 -13.91 -1.31 1.01
N ILE A 383 -13.40 -1.90 -0.09
CA ILE A 383 -13.58 -1.38 -1.45
C ILE A 383 -15.08 -1.24 -1.79
N VAL A 384 -15.89 -2.27 -1.50
CA VAL A 384 -17.34 -2.23 -1.77
C VAL A 384 -18.05 -1.13 -0.96
N VAL A 385 -17.66 -0.92 0.30
CA VAL A 385 -18.22 0.16 1.14
C VAL A 385 -17.84 1.54 0.61
N GLY A 386 -16.60 1.74 0.19
CA GLY A 386 -16.15 3.02 -0.36
C GLY A 386 -16.84 3.40 -1.65
N LEU A 387 -16.97 2.42 -2.53
CA LEU A 387 -17.73 2.49 -3.76
C LEU A 387 -19.16 3.00 -3.52
N ALA A 388 -19.89 2.37 -2.58
CA ALA A 388 -21.28 2.68 -2.33
C ALA A 388 -21.49 4.09 -1.72
N THR A 389 -20.48 4.62 -1.02
CA THR A 389 -20.63 5.84 -0.21
C THR A 389 -20.12 7.10 -0.89
N TYR A 390 -18.91 7.08 -1.47
CA TYR A 390 -18.22 8.28 -1.97
C TYR A 390 -17.75 8.21 -3.44
N GLY A 391 -17.92 7.06 -4.10
CA GLY A 391 -17.45 6.80 -5.46
C GLY A 391 -17.94 7.78 -6.53
N TYR A 392 -19.11 8.37 -6.33
CA TYR A 392 -19.79 9.22 -7.31
C TYR A 392 -19.02 10.50 -7.67
N ASN A 393 -18.29 11.09 -6.71
CA ASN A 393 -17.54 12.34 -6.95
C ASN A 393 -16.45 12.18 -8.01
N ILE A 394 -15.77 11.03 -8.01
CA ILE A 394 -14.70 10.76 -8.97
C ILE A 394 -15.28 10.28 -10.30
N ILE A 395 -16.38 9.52 -10.28
CA ILE A 395 -17.10 9.09 -11.50
C ILE A 395 -17.53 10.30 -12.35
N VAL A 396 -18.02 11.38 -11.72
CA VAL A 396 -18.34 12.63 -12.43
C VAL A 396 -17.10 13.21 -13.12
N THR A 397 -15.96 13.15 -12.46
CA THR A 397 -14.72 13.80 -12.92
C THR A 397 -14.10 13.06 -14.10
N LEU A 398 -13.98 11.74 -14.03
CA LEU A 398 -13.41 10.93 -15.11
C LEU A 398 -14.43 10.63 -16.22
N GLY A 399 -15.69 10.33 -15.86
CA GLY A 399 -16.67 9.85 -16.83
C GLY A 399 -17.17 10.92 -17.81
N VAL A 400 -17.16 12.18 -17.39
CA VAL A 400 -17.74 13.29 -18.15
C VAL A 400 -16.77 14.47 -18.29
N GLY A 401 -15.85 14.64 -17.35
CA GLY A 401 -15.02 15.85 -17.27
C GLY A 401 -13.78 15.87 -18.15
N LEU A 402 -13.17 14.72 -18.44
CA LEU A 402 -11.87 14.66 -19.14
C LEU A 402 -12.00 14.64 -20.67
N ALA A 403 -12.84 13.74 -21.18
CA ALA A 403 -13.15 13.58 -22.60
C ALA A 403 -14.61 13.11 -22.76
N LYS A 404 -15.22 13.32 -23.93
CA LYS A 404 -16.57 12.82 -24.21
C LYS A 404 -16.56 11.29 -24.28
N MET A 405 -17.25 10.65 -23.37
CA MET A 405 -17.40 9.19 -23.35
C MET A 405 -18.68 8.77 -24.06
N THR A 406 -18.53 8.01 -25.15
CA THR A 406 -19.60 7.20 -25.76
C THR A 406 -19.28 5.71 -25.58
N PRO A 407 -20.23 4.79 -25.74
CA PRO A 407 -19.98 3.37 -25.52
C PRO A 407 -18.77 2.81 -26.29
N ALA A 408 -18.62 3.18 -27.57
CA ALA A 408 -17.47 2.77 -28.37
C ALA A 408 -16.13 3.34 -27.85
N ARG A 409 -16.13 4.61 -27.43
CA ARG A 409 -14.96 5.30 -26.84
C ARG A 409 -14.54 4.66 -25.52
N GLY A 410 -15.52 4.44 -24.63
CA GLY A 410 -15.32 3.84 -23.34
C GLY A 410 -14.84 2.39 -23.44
N TYR A 411 -15.40 1.58 -24.34
CA TYR A 411 -14.91 0.22 -24.62
C TYR A 411 -13.41 0.22 -25.00
N CYS A 412 -12.98 1.09 -25.91
CA CYS A 412 -11.57 1.17 -26.32
C CYS A 412 -10.65 1.62 -25.18
N ALA A 413 -11.08 2.60 -24.37
CA ALA A 413 -10.32 3.08 -23.21
C ALA A 413 -10.19 2.00 -22.11
N GLU A 414 -11.30 1.35 -21.75
CA GLU A 414 -11.34 0.28 -20.75
C GLU A 414 -10.50 -0.93 -21.16
N LEU A 415 -10.59 -1.37 -22.43
CA LEU A 415 -9.79 -2.50 -22.92
C LEU A 415 -8.29 -2.19 -22.88
N ALA A 416 -7.87 -1.01 -23.34
CA ALA A 416 -6.47 -0.58 -23.29
C ALA A 416 -5.95 -0.46 -21.86
N ALA A 417 -6.75 0.09 -20.96
CA ALA A 417 -6.42 0.19 -19.55
C ALA A 417 -6.29 -1.21 -18.91
N GLY A 418 -7.25 -2.10 -19.15
CA GLY A 418 -7.24 -3.48 -18.67
C GLY A 418 -6.01 -4.27 -19.13
N ILE A 419 -5.61 -4.14 -20.40
CA ILE A 419 -4.37 -4.72 -20.93
C ILE A 419 -3.16 -4.21 -20.15
N THR A 420 -3.05 -2.88 -20.02
CA THR A 420 -1.88 -2.25 -19.40
C THR A 420 -1.77 -2.64 -17.91
N ILE A 421 -2.87 -2.60 -17.17
CA ILE A 421 -2.95 -3.04 -15.77
C ILE A 421 -2.53 -4.51 -15.66
N SER A 422 -3.08 -5.36 -16.52
CA SER A 422 -2.81 -6.80 -16.50
C SER A 422 -1.34 -7.13 -16.78
N VAL A 423 -0.73 -6.48 -17.78
CA VAL A 423 0.70 -6.65 -18.11
C VAL A 423 1.57 -6.19 -16.94
N ALA A 424 1.30 -5.01 -16.35
CA ALA A 424 2.04 -4.56 -15.17
C ALA A 424 1.88 -5.53 -13.99
N SER A 425 0.67 -6.04 -13.79
CA SER A 425 0.33 -7.03 -12.78
C SER A 425 1.09 -8.35 -12.95
N VAL A 426 1.36 -8.79 -14.19
CA VAL A 426 2.17 -9.99 -14.48
C VAL A 426 3.61 -9.82 -14.02
N TYR A 427 4.19 -8.66 -14.26
CA TYR A 427 5.55 -8.34 -13.81
C TYR A 427 5.62 -7.93 -12.34
N GLY A 428 4.49 -7.97 -11.62
CA GLY A 428 4.40 -7.57 -10.22
C GLY A 428 4.78 -6.10 -9.99
N LEU A 429 4.60 -5.24 -11.00
CA LEU A 429 4.85 -3.82 -10.90
C LEU A 429 3.61 -3.11 -10.31
N PRO A 430 3.74 -2.42 -9.15
CA PRO A 430 2.64 -1.64 -8.61
C PRO A 430 2.44 -0.38 -9.45
N VAL A 431 1.44 -0.41 -10.32
CA VAL A 431 1.05 0.70 -11.20
C VAL A 431 -0.21 1.38 -10.69
N SER A 432 -0.41 2.63 -11.09
CA SER A 432 -1.64 3.36 -10.81
C SER A 432 -2.70 3.09 -11.87
N THR A 433 -3.79 2.45 -11.47
CA THR A 433 -5.00 2.25 -12.29
C THR A 433 -5.59 3.58 -12.75
N THR A 434 -5.67 4.58 -11.85
CA THR A 434 -6.17 5.93 -12.14
C THR A 434 -5.36 6.66 -13.22
N GLN A 435 -4.03 6.55 -13.20
CA GLN A 435 -3.20 7.15 -14.26
C GLN A 435 -3.41 6.44 -15.60
N ILE A 436 -3.45 5.10 -15.57
CA ILE A 436 -3.63 4.27 -16.77
C ILE A 436 -4.94 4.62 -17.48
N ILE A 437 -6.07 4.68 -16.75
CA ILE A 437 -7.36 5.02 -17.36
C ILE A 437 -7.39 6.48 -17.84
N THR A 438 -6.84 7.42 -17.07
CA THR A 438 -6.72 8.84 -17.48
C THR A 438 -5.92 8.95 -18.80
N GLY A 439 -4.84 8.18 -18.91
CA GLY A 439 -4.04 8.09 -20.15
C GLY A 439 -4.84 7.48 -21.30
N ALA A 440 -5.60 6.40 -21.04
CA ALA A 440 -6.46 5.77 -22.03
C ALA A 440 -7.57 6.70 -22.54
N GLU A 441 -8.25 7.42 -21.64
CA GLU A 441 -9.26 8.43 -21.99
C GLU A 441 -8.65 9.58 -22.81
N MET A 442 -7.47 10.07 -22.42
CA MET A 442 -6.72 11.08 -23.17
C MET A 442 -6.42 10.57 -24.59
N GLY A 443 -6.00 9.32 -24.75
CA GLY A 443 -5.73 8.72 -26.05
C GLY A 443 -6.94 8.74 -26.99
N VAL A 444 -8.13 8.43 -26.46
CA VAL A 444 -9.39 8.49 -27.22
C VAL A 444 -9.77 9.94 -27.53
N GLY A 445 -9.63 10.86 -26.58
CA GLY A 445 -9.90 12.28 -26.78
C GLY A 445 -8.99 12.94 -27.82
N LEU A 446 -7.69 12.59 -27.85
CA LEU A 446 -6.73 13.12 -28.81
C LEU A 446 -7.02 12.69 -30.26
N VAL A 447 -7.63 11.53 -30.45
CA VAL A 447 -8.08 11.08 -31.79
C VAL A 447 -9.25 11.92 -32.29
N GLU A 448 -10.10 12.46 -31.41
CA GLU A 448 -11.15 13.42 -31.80
C GLU A 448 -10.54 14.73 -32.27
N SER A 449 -9.79 15.39 -31.38
CA SER A 449 -9.17 16.66 -31.63
C SER A 449 -8.04 16.91 -30.64
N VAL A 450 -6.88 17.30 -31.13
CA VAL A 450 -5.73 17.65 -30.28
C VAL A 450 -6.03 18.89 -29.44
N ARG A 451 -6.85 19.84 -29.92
CA ARG A 451 -7.13 21.08 -29.17
C ARG A 451 -8.32 20.97 -28.22
N THR A 452 -9.37 20.30 -28.66
CA THR A 452 -10.70 20.33 -28.01
C THR A 452 -11.20 18.95 -27.59
N GLY A 453 -10.42 17.89 -27.80
CA GLY A 453 -10.84 16.53 -27.44
C GLY A 453 -10.53 16.14 -25.99
N VAL A 454 -9.72 16.93 -25.28
CA VAL A 454 -9.32 16.68 -23.88
C VAL A 454 -9.37 17.96 -23.05
N ASN A 455 -9.87 17.86 -21.82
CA ASN A 455 -9.82 18.95 -20.85
C ASN A 455 -8.43 19.06 -20.20
N TYR A 456 -7.55 19.86 -20.80
CA TYR A 456 -6.18 20.06 -20.33
C TYR A 456 -6.07 20.69 -18.94
N LYS A 457 -7.03 21.54 -18.53
CA LYS A 457 -7.04 22.13 -17.18
C LYS A 457 -7.26 21.05 -16.13
N LEU A 458 -8.22 20.16 -16.37
CA LEU A 458 -8.48 19.03 -15.49
C LEU A 458 -7.30 18.06 -15.47
N LEU A 459 -6.70 17.76 -16.62
CA LEU A 459 -5.50 16.92 -16.70
C LEU A 459 -4.32 17.50 -15.90
N ALA A 460 -4.07 18.80 -16.00
CA ALA A 460 -3.01 19.48 -15.25
C ALA A 460 -3.28 19.46 -13.73
N LYS A 461 -4.53 19.70 -13.32
CA LYS A 461 -4.98 19.58 -11.93
C LYS A 461 -4.73 18.16 -11.41
N GLN A 462 -5.00 17.15 -12.25
CA GLN A 462 -4.85 15.76 -11.90
C GLN A 462 -3.39 15.33 -11.77
N PHE A 463 -2.53 15.78 -12.70
CA PHE A 463 -1.09 15.58 -12.62
C PHE A 463 -0.49 16.19 -11.36
N ALA A 464 -0.88 17.44 -11.03
CA ALA A 464 -0.45 18.09 -9.80
C ALA A 464 -0.88 17.28 -8.57
N ALA A 465 -2.13 16.81 -8.54
CA ALA A 465 -2.64 15.98 -7.43
C ALA A 465 -1.82 14.68 -7.27
N TRP A 466 -1.38 14.04 -8.36
CA TRP A 466 -0.53 12.85 -8.30
C TRP A 466 0.85 13.13 -7.69
N VAL A 467 1.46 14.27 -8.00
CA VAL A 467 2.75 14.68 -7.42
C VAL A 467 2.59 15.00 -5.93
N PHE A 468 1.58 15.81 -5.59
CA PHE A 468 1.30 16.16 -4.20
C PHE A 468 0.95 14.95 -3.34
N THR A 469 0.33 13.92 -3.92
CA THR A 469 0.00 12.68 -3.21
C THR A 469 1.21 12.04 -2.56
N LEU A 470 2.33 11.93 -3.28
CA LEU A 470 3.56 11.34 -2.75
C LEU A 470 4.13 12.16 -1.60
N ILE A 471 4.11 13.48 -1.75
CA ILE A 471 4.67 14.43 -0.77
C ILE A 471 3.83 14.38 0.51
N VAL A 472 2.52 14.53 0.40
CA VAL A 472 1.63 14.61 1.56
C VAL A 472 1.54 13.27 2.28
N ALA A 473 1.32 12.17 1.57
CA ALA A 473 1.24 10.86 2.20
C ALA A 473 2.59 10.42 2.81
N GLY A 474 3.70 10.71 2.13
CA GLY A 474 5.04 10.45 2.65
C GLY A 474 5.36 11.27 3.89
N PHE A 475 5.12 12.58 3.86
CA PHE A 475 5.37 13.47 4.99
C PHE A 475 4.50 13.13 6.19
N LEU A 476 3.20 12.91 5.99
CA LEU A 476 2.28 12.57 7.07
C LEU A 476 2.65 11.22 7.72
N SER A 477 3.06 10.22 6.92
CA SER A 477 3.54 8.94 7.44
C SER A 477 4.85 9.10 8.24
N ALA A 478 5.79 9.87 7.70
CA ALA A 478 7.04 10.22 8.37
C ALA A 478 6.79 10.92 9.71
N ALA A 479 5.88 11.89 9.76
CA ALA A 479 5.54 12.64 10.95
C ALA A 479 4.88 11.76 12.03
N ILE A 480 3.88 10.96 11.66
CA ILE A 480 3.19 10.05 12.59
C ILE A 480 4.18 9.01 13.14
N PHE A 481 5.01 8.44 12.26
CA PHE A 481 6.01 7.46 12.66
C PHE A 481 7.06 8.07 13.57
N ALA A 482 7.61 9.24 13.24
CA ALA A 482 8.59 9.93 14.08
C ALA A 482 8.02 10.25 15.47
N PHE A 483 6.77 10.72 15.52
CA PHE A 483 6.09 11.00 16.77
C PHE A 483 5.95 9.73 17.64
N GLY A 484 5.58 8.59 17.08
CA GLY A 484 5.47 7.35 17.86
C GLY A 484 6.80 6.70 18.21
N ALA A 485 7.74 6.67 17.27
CA ALA A 485 9.01 5.94 17.40
C ALA A 485 10.03 6.68 18.29
N TYR A 486 10.01 8.01 18.27
CA TYR A 486 11.01 8.83 18.97
C TYR A 486 10.42 9.71 20.09
N SER A 487 9.12 9.60 20.39
CA SER A 487 8.58 10.29 21.56
C SER A 487 9.13 9.67 22.85
N PRO A 488 9.49 10.51 23.85
CA PRO A 488 9.97 10.00 25.13
C PRO A 488 8.84 9.21 25.82
N SER A 489 9.10 7.94 26.15
CA SER A 489 8.15 7.11 26.87
C SER A 489 8.42 7.11 28.37
N LEU A 490 7.35 7.12 29.17
CA LEU A 490 7.41 7.05 30.64
C LEU A 490 8.09 5.76 31.12
N THR A 491 7.94 4.66 30.39
CA THR A 491 8.60 3.37 30.66
C THR A 491 10.10 3.46 30.43
N MET A 492 10.55 4.03 29.31
CA MET A 492 11.99 4.19 29.03
C MET A 492 12.66 5.07 30.09
N GLY A 493 11.99 6.12 30.57
CA GLY A 493 12.47 6.93 31.70
C GLY A 493 12.63 6.12 33.00
N LYS A 494 11.66 5.26 33.33
CA LYS A 494 11.73 4.38 34.52
C LYS A 494 12.79 3.30 34.39
N ASP A 495 12.94 2.70 33.21
CA ASP A 495 13.92 1.66 32.92
C ASP A 495 15.34 2.23 32.99
N ILE A 496 15.57 3.41 32.41
CA ILE A 496 16.85 4.14 32.56
C ILE A 496 17.15 4.40 34.03
N LEU A 497 16.17 4.86 34.82
CA LEU A 497 16.35 5.09 36.25
C LEU A 497 16.67 3.80 37.02
N SER A 498 16.06 2.68 36.62
CA SER A 498 16.29 1.34 37.18
C SER A 498 17.69 0.83 36.84
N TYR A 499 18.13 0.98 35.59
CA TYR A 499 19.48 0.65 35.14
C TYR A 499 20.52 1.51 35.84
N GLU A 500 20.30 2.82 35.94
CA GLU A 500 21.14 3.76 36.69
C GLU A 500 21.29 3.31 38.13
N THR A 501 20.17 3.02 38.81
CA THR A 501 20.16 2.58 40.21
C THR A 501 20.91 1.25 40.36
N SER A 502 20.68 0.29 39.46
CA SER A 502 21.31 -1.03 39.51
C SER A 502 22.82 -0.95 39.28
N ILE A 503 23.27 -0.18 38.28
CA ILE A 503 24.69 0.01 37.98
C ILE A 503 25.39 0.77 39.10
N ARG A 504 24.75 1.82 39.65
CA ARG A 504 25.26 2.57 40.79
C ARG A 504 25.40 1.69 42.04
N ASN A 505 24.42 0.83 42.30
CA ASN A 505 24.45 -0.11 43.43
C ASN A 505 25.54 -1.16 43.26
N LEU A 506 25.66 -1.77 42.07
CA LEU A 506 26.71 -2.73 41.75
C LEU A 506 28.10 -2.12 41.93
N THR A 507 28.32 -0.94 41.35
CA THR A 507 29.56 -0.18 41.44
C THR A 507 29.92 0.14 42.89
N THR A 508 28.96 0.65 43.68
CA THR A 508 29.16 0.95 45.10
C THR A 508 29.50 -0.30 45.92
N THR A 509 28.87 -1.42 45.60
CA THR A 509 29.10 -2.70 46.28
C THR A 509 30.51 -3.22 46.01
N ILE A 510 30.95 -3.21 44.74
CA ILE A 510 32.32 -3.57 44.35
C ILE A 510 33.34 -2.71 45.11
N TYR A 511 33.12 -1.40 45.19
CA TYR A 511 34.03 -0.51 45.92
C TYR A 511 34.06 -0.78 47.42
N ARG A 512 32.91 -1.00 48.06
CA ARG A 512 32.86 -1.36 49.49
C ARG A 512 33.59 -2.67 49.76
N SER A 513 33.36 -3.70 48.94
CA SER A 513 34.03 -4.99 49.07
C SER A 513 35.54 -4.88 48.88
N LEU A 514 36.00 -4.14 47.85
CA LEU A 514 37.43 -3.94 47.61
C LEU A 514 38.09 -3.16 48.75
N ASN A 515 37.45 -2.11 49.25
CA ASN A 515 37.97 -1.34 50.37
C ASN A 515 38.00 -2.16 51.67
N ALA A 516 36.96 -2.94 51.96
CA ALA A 516 36.93 -3.83 53.12
C ALA A 516 38.04 -4.90 53.06
N SER A 517 38.23 -5.53 51.89
CA SER A 517 39.33 -6.48 51.67
C SER A 517 40.70 -5.82 51.85
N ASN A 518 40.91 -4.63 51.30
CA ASN A 518 42.18 -3.93 51.39
C ASN A 518 42.47 -3.38 52.79
N MET A 519 41.45 -2.88 53.52
CA MET A 519 41.59 -2.46 54.92
C MET A 519 41.92 -3.65 55.84
N ALA A 520 41.29 -4.80 55.63
CA ALA A 520 41.60 -6.02 56.39
C ALA A 520 43.07 -6.45 56.20
N VAL A 521 43.60 -6.33 54.98
CA VAL A 521 45.01 -6.64 54.72
C VAL A 521 45.96 -5.54 55.21
N ASN A 522 45.60 -4.26 55.09
CA ASN A 522 46.42 -3.14 55.58
C ASN A 522 46.54 -3.12 57.12
N ALA A 523 45.48 -3.53 57.84
CA ALA A 523 45.53 -3.75 59.29
C ALA A 523 46.50 -4.88 59.68
N THR A 524 46.73 -5.82 58.77
CA THR A 524 47.65 -6.95 58.95
C THR A 524 49.08 -6.62 58.50
N PHE A 525 49.25 -5.74 57.50
CA PHE A 525 50.54 -5.34 56.93
C PHE A 525 50.55 -3.84 56.56
N PRO A 526 51.14 -2.96 57.40
CA PRO A 526 51.10 -1.51 57.15
C PRO A 526 52.01 -1.08 55.99
N GLY A 527 51.44 -0.46 54.94
CA GLY A 527 52.20 0.03 53.77
C GLY A 527 51.38 0.85 52.73
N THR A 528 52.07 1.66 51.92
CA THR A 528 51.65 2.80 51.06
C THR A 528 50.60 2.58 49.95
N PHE A 529 49.85 1.48 49.94
CA PHE A 529 48.88 1.15 48.88
C PHE A 529 47.64 2.06 48.86
N ASP A 530 47.25 2.58 50.03
CA ASP A 530 45.97 3.25 50.27
C ASP A 530 45.77 4.49 49.37
N ARG A 531 46.79 5.34 49.18
CA ARG A 531 46.59 6.64 48.47
C ARG A 531 46.37 6.51 46.97
N SER A 532 47.11 5.64 46.28
CA SER A 532 47.04 5.52 44.81
C SER A 532 45.76 4.81 44.38
N LEU A 533 45.41 3.72 45.06
CA LEU A 533 44.16 3.01 44.81
C LEU A 533 42.94 3.89 45.13
N ASN A 534 42.96 4.57 46.28
CA ASN A 534 41.85 5.45 46.66
C ASN A 534 41.68 6.60 45.64
N ARG A 535 42.76 7.15 45.10
CA ARG A 535 42.71 8.14 43.99
C ARG A 535 42.09 7.55 42.71
N THR A 536 42.45 6.33 42.32
CA THR A 536 41.89 5.65 41.14
C THR A 536 40.40 5.33 41.31
N ILE A 537 40.00 4.83 42.48
CA ILE A 537 38.60 4.55 42.84
C ILE A 537 37.76 5.83 42.79
N VAL A 538 38.23 6.91 43.41
CA VAL A 538 37.53 8.20 43.40
C VAL A 538 37.35 8.72 41.97
N THR A 539 38.37 8.57 41.12
CA THR A 539 38.34 9.00 39.72
C THR A 539 37.31 8.20 38.90
N ASN A 540 37.34 6.87 38.98
CA ASN A 540 36.41 6.01 38.25
C ASN A 540 34.97 6.17 38.75
N THR A 541 34.78 6.35 40.06
CA THR A 541 33.45 6.65 40.65
C THR A 541 32.90 7.96 40.12
N ARG A 542 33.73 9.01 40.04
CA ARG A 542 33.33 10.31 39.49
C ARG A 542 32.96 10.21 38.01
N ASN A 543 33.73 9.46 37.22
CA ASN A 543 33.48 9.26 35.80
C ASN A 543 32.18 8.49 35.55
N ILE A 544 31.95 7.39 36.27
CA ILE A 544 30.69 6.62 36.20
C ILE A 544 29.50 7.49 36.62
N THR A 545 29.63 8.24 37.73
CA THR A 545 28.54 9.11 38.21
C THR A 545 28.23 10.23 37.22
N ALA A 546 29.25 10.77 36.54
CA ALA A 546 29.06 11.76 35.52
C ALA A 546 28.23 11.23 34.35
N LEU A 547 28.45 9.98 33.90
CA LEU A 547 27.68 9.34 32.82
C LEU A 547 26.17 9.26 33.08
N PHE A 548 25.77 9.22 34.35
CA PHE A 548 24.37 9.17 34.75
C PHE A 548 23.76 10.55 35.07
N ASN A 549 24.52 11.65 34.91
CA ASN A 549 23.95 12.99 35.07
C ASN A 549 23.09 13.36 33.85
N VAL A 550 21.82 12.94 33.92
CA VAL A 550 20.82 13.08 32.85
C VAL A 550 20.60 14.53 32.42
N LYS A 551 20.83 15.51 33.31
CA LYS A 551 20.68 16.94 32.98
C LYS A 551 21.74 17.46 32.00
N THR A 552 22.88 16.79 31.88
CA THR A 552 24.03 17.25 31.08
C THR A 552 24.27 16.47 29.79
N ILE A 553 23.81 15.22 29.67
CA ILE A 553 24.27 14.31 28.60
C ILE A 553 23.15 13.87 27.64
N GLY A 554 21.87 13.99 28.02
CA GLY A 554 20.73 13.69 27.16
C GLY A 554 20.48 12.21 26.85
N TYR A 555 21.52 11.38 26.72
CA TYR A 555 21.44 9.91 26.62
C TYR A 555 22.70 9.25 27.21
N ILE A 556 22.61 7.96 27.55
CA ILE A 556 23.73 7.17 28.06
C ILE A 556 24.32 6.40 26.88
N ASP A 557 25.58 6.68 26.51
CA ASP A 557 26.30 5.94 25.47
C ASP A 557 26.69 4.54 25.97
N PRO A 558 26.17 3.44 25.38
CA PRO A 558 26.50 2.08 25.79
C PRO A 558 28.00 1.76 25.69
N ALA A 559 28.72 2.36 24.73
CA ALA A 559 30.15 2.13 24.56
C ALA A 559 30.96 2.76 25.71
N GLN A 560 30.60 3.98 26.12
CA GLN A 560 31.22 4.65 27.28
C GLN A 560 30.89 3.92 28.58
N LEU A 561 29.65 3.48 28.75
CA LEU A 561 29.24 2.70 29.91
C LEU A 561 30.03 1.40 30.00
N THR A 562 30.16 0.66 28.89
CA THR A 562 30.93 -0.58 28.83
C THR A 562 32.42 -0.34 29.11
N ALA A 563 32.98 0.74 28.57
CA ALA A 563 34.37 1.12 28.84
C ALA A 563 34.61 1.42 30.33
N GLN A 564 33.68 2.11 30.99
CA GLN A 564 33.79 2.39 32.42
C GLN A 564 33.56 1.14 33.29
N MET A 565 32.66 0.24 32.91
CA MET A 565 32.50 -1.05 33.57
C MET A 565 33.77 -1.91 33.43
N ASN A 566 34.39 -1.91 32.25
CA ASN A 566 35.68 -2.57 32.03
C ASN A 566 36.81 -1.94 32.88
N ALA A 567 36.84 -0.61 33.01
CA ALA A 567 37.81 0.06 33.87
C ALA A 567 37.63 -0.30 35.35
N ALA A 568 36.39 -0.42 35.82
CA ALA A 568 36.07 -0.87 37.18
C ALA A 568 36.49 -2.34 37.38
N TYR A 569 36.21 -3.22 36.42
CA TYR A 569 36.65 -4.61 36.43
C TYR A 569 38.18 -4.73 36.45
N LEU A 570 38.89 -4.00 35.60
CA LEU A 570 40.36 -4.00 35.58
C LEU A 570 40.95 -3.45 36.88
N THR A 571 40.30 -2.46 37.50
CA THR A 571 40.70 -1.97 38.83
C THR A 571 40.53 -3.07 39.88
N TYR A 572 39.46 -3.85 39.82
CA TYR A 572 39.29 -5.00 40.70
C TYR A 572 40.38 -6.06 40.46
N VAL A 573 40.65 -6.45 39.21
CA VAL A 573 41.65 -7.46 38.88
C VAL A 573 43.08 -7.03 39.27
N ASN A 574 43.43 -5.76 39.06
CA ASN A 574 44.80 -5.29 39.27
C ASN A 574 45.12 -4.91 40.72
N TYR A 575 44.10 -4.73 41.56
CA TYR A 575 44.26 -4.20 42.92
C TYR A 575 43.54 -5.04 44.00
N SER A 576 42.92 -6.18 43.63
CA SER A 576 42.35 -7.13 44.59
C SER A 576 43.38 -8.17 45.01
N VAL A 577 43.47 -8.38 46.32
CA VAL A 577 44.31 -9.42 46.94
C VAL A 577 44.02 -10.82 46.39
N VAL A 578 42.77 -11.06 45.97
CA VAL A 578 42.30 -12.35 45.43
C VAL A 578 42.99 -12.68 44.10
N THR A 579 43.34 -11.68 43.29
CA THR A 579 43.88 -11.85 41.94
C THR A 579 45.37 -11.57 41.83
N THR A 580 45.90 -10.64 42.63
CA THR A 580 47.33 -10.26 42.59
C THR A 580 48.22 -11.15 43.45
N GLY A 581 47.66 -11.85 44.44
CA GLY A 581 48.46 -12.59 45.42
C GLY A 581 49.29 -11.66 46.33
N PHE A 582 50.02 -12.24 47.29
CA PHE A 582 50.75 -11.50 48.32
C PHE A 582 52.11 -12.15 48.61
N ASN A 583 53.18 -11.35 48.64
CA ASN A 583 54.51 -11.83 49.01
C ASN A 583 54.77 -11.59 50.51
N ARG A 584 54.86 -12.68 51.27
CA ARG A 584 55.00 -12.65 52.73
C ARG A 584 56.37 -12.13 53.20
N SER A 585 57.41 -12.29 52.40
CA SER A 585 58.78 -11.90 52.76
C SER A 585 59.01 -10.39 52.67
N THR A 586 58.49 -9.75 51.62
CA THR A 586 58.62 -8.31 51.37
C THR A 586 57.47 -7.49 51.93
N ARG A 587 56.44 -8.16 52.48
CA ARG A 587 55.17 -7.55 52.91
C ARG A 587 54.53 -6.68 51.80
N ALA A 588 54.71 -7.09 50.54
CA ALA A 588 54.28 -6.34 49.37
C ALA A 588 53.40 -7.20 48.44
N TYR A 589 52.48 -6.55 47.73
CA TYR A 589 51.64 -7.18 46.71
C TYR A 589 52.45 -7.47 45.43
N VAL A 590 52.12 -8.56 44.75
CA VAL A 590 52.70 -8.90 43.44
C VAL A 590 51.75 -8.42 42.34
N PRO A 591 52.15 -7.55 41.40
CA PRO A 591 51.26 -7.14 40.32
C PRO A 591 50.79 -8.37 39.50
N ALA A 592 49.56 -8.34 38.99
CA ALA A 592 48.94 -9.45 38.23
C ALA A 592 49.77 -9.97 37.03
N ASN A 593 50.81 -9.24 36.61
CA ASN A 593 51.64 -9.54 35.44
C ASN A 593 53.08 -10.01 35.78
N GLN A 594 53.39 -10.35 37.04
CA GLN A 594 54.69 -10.90 37.43
C GLN A 594 54.60 -12.41 37.76
N SER A 595 55.58 -13.19 37.30
CA SER A 595 55.64 -14.64 37.56
C SER A 595 55.88 -14.91 39.05
N TYR A 596 55.09 -15.82 39.61
CA TYR A 596 55.15 -16.28 41.00
C TYR A 596 56.44 -17.08 41.24
N ALA A 597 57.56 -16.39 41.46
CA ALA A 597 58.78 -17.06 41.92
C ALA A 597 58.60 -17.50 43.39
N ASP A 598 58.91 -18.76 43.65
CA ASP A 598 58.70 -19.52 44.88
C ASP A 598 58.86 -18.74 46.19
N SER A 599 57.73 -18.33 46.78
CA SER A 599 57.43 -18.21 48.23
C SER A 599 56.03 -17.62 48.48
N THR A 600 55.04 -18.35 47.96
CA THR A 600 53.62 -18.54 48.35
C THR A 600 52.79 -17.39 48.95
N ILE A 601 51.64 -17.09 48.29
CA ILE A 601 50.32 -17.66 48.62
C ILE A 601 49.56 -17.99 47.31
N GLN A 602 49.05 -19.23 47.18
CA GLN A 602 47.97 -19.59 46.23
C GLN A 602 46.60 -19.39 46.91
N VAL A 603 45.69 -18.68 46.26
CA VAL A 603 44.27 -18.64 46.65
C VAL A 603 43.52 -19.58 45.71
N LEU A 604 43.09 -20.75 46.22
CA LEU A 604 42.18 -21.63 45.48
C LEU A 604 40.75 -21.04 45.50
N PRO A 605 40.01 -21.07 44.39
CA PRO A 605 38.63 -20.59 44.36
C PRO A 605 37.69 -21.49 45.16
N TYR A 606 36.59 -20.90 45.65
CA TYR A 606 35.51 -21.60 46.35
C TYR A 606 34.95 -22.72 45.45
N GLY A 607 35.17 -23.97 45.85
CA GLY A 607 34.60 -25.17 45.22
C GLY A 607 35.58 -26.16 44.55
N ALA A 608 36.89 -25.92 44.52
CA ALA A 608 37.86 -26.82 43.86
C ALA A 608 38.62 -27.73 44.86
N ALA A 609 38.71 -29.02 44.56
CA ALA A 609 39.61 -29.98 45.24
C ALA A 609 41.04 -29.86 44.68
N ALA A 610 42.04 -29.99 45.55
CA ALA A 610 43.45 -29.74 45.25
C ALA A 610 44.05 -30.72 44.22
N PRO A 611 44.90 -30.27 43.28
CA PRO A 611 45.65 -31.18 42.42
C PRO A 611 46.81 -31.83 43.19
N ALA A 612 46.95 -33.15 43.04
CA ALA A 612 48.07 -33.92 43.56
C ALA A 612 49.35 -33.65 42.73
N ALA A 613 50.45 -33.37 43.41
CA ALA A 613 51.76 -33.11 42.81
C ALA A 613 52.71 -34.30 43.04
N ALA A 614 53.32 -34.81 41.96
CA ALA A 614 54.67 -35.42 41.86
C ALA A 614 54.75 -36.21 40.53
N GLY A 615 55.82 -36.22 39.72
CA GLY A 615 57.13 -35.59 39.79
C GLY A 615 58.02 -36.13 38.65
N GLY A 616 59.11 -35.40 38.35
CA GLY A 616 60.39 -35.99 37.92
C GLY A 616 60.64 -36.31 36.44
N ARG A 617 61.42 -35.42 35.81
CA ARG A 617 62.20 -35.50 34.54
C ARG A 617 61.45 -35.47 33.22
#